data_AF-A0A0P9D9X2-F1
#
_entry.id   AF-A0A0P9D9X2-F1
#
_cell.length_a   1.000
_cell.length_b   1.000
_cell.length_c   1.000
_cell.angle_alpha   90.00
_cell.angle_beta   90.00
_cell.angle_gamma   90.00
#
_symmetry.space_group_name_H-M   'P 1'
#
loop_
_entity.id
_entity.type
_entity.pdbx_description
1 polymer ?
#
loop_
_entity_poly.entity_id
_entity_poly.type
_entity_poly.pdbx_seq_one_letter_code
_entity_poly.pdbx_strand_id
1 'polypeptide(L)'
;MSTDHASWHIKGDSILTELIAMMDLSAEETATLGALQGAARVHAPALLDAFYQRLLSHSNTAEYLQQASMDRLHTAVANWFTDLFSGNYNEQYAKKRLIIGDVHVRIGLPVRYPLAMIDVIMPFGEQVAKTSATPDAAIKAFHKVLSLDIAIFNQAYEDNQLKHLAELVGGERLARLLLSGQG
;
A
#
# COMPACT_ATOMS: atom_id res chain seq x y z
N MET A 1 20.73 14.74 24.48
CA MET A 1 19.59 13.83 24.78
C MET A 1 19.64 12.72 23.76
N SER A 2 19.44 11.46 24.17
CA SER A 2 19.48 10.33 23.23
C SER A 2 18.27 10.40 22.30
N THR A 3 18.50 10.81 21.05
CA THR A 3 17.54 10.80 19.96
C THR A 3 17.46 9.38 19.38
N ASP A 4 16.89 8.46 20.15
CA ASP A 4 16.61 7.09 19.71
C ASP A 4 15.13 6.80 19.97
N HIS A 5 14.32 6.88 18.92
CA HIS A 5 12.87 6.75 19.03
C HIS A 5 12.46 5.28 18.98
N ALA A 6 11.55 4.86 19.85
CA ALA A 6 11.06 3.48 19.90
C ALA A 6 10.48 2.99 18.56
N SER A 7 9.82 3.86 17.80
CA SER A 7 9.25 3.54 16.48
C SER A 7 10.30 3.15 15.45
N TRP A 8 11.57 3.56 15.61
CA TRP A 8 12.64 3.16 14.69
C TRP A 8 12.98 1.68 14.76
N HIS A 9 12.57 1.00 15.84
CA HIS A 9 12.84 -0.42 16.06
C HIS A 9 11.68 -1.33 15.60
N ILE A 10 10.57 -0.76 15.12
CA ILE A 10 9.44 -1.52 14.57
C ILE A 10 9.69 -1.70 13.06
N LYS A 11 9.80 -2.95 12.63
CA LYS A 11 10.29 -3.30 11.29
C LYS A 11 9.52 -4.48 10.69
N GLY A 12 9.61 -4.62 9.36
CA GLY A 12 9.02 -5.72 8.63
C GLY A 12 7.52 -5.90 8.88
N ASP A 13 7.11 -7.11 9.21
CA ASP A 13 5.71 -7.44 9.50
C ASP A 13 5.21 -6.92 10.85
N SER A 14 6.10 -6.55 11.78
CA SER A 14 5.70 -5.96 13.07
C SER A 14 5.02 -4.59 12.90
N ILE A 15 5.30 -3.89 11.80
CA ILE A 15 4.64 -2.62 11.42
C ILE A 15 3.14 -2.83 11.26
N LEU A 16 2.70 -3.97 10.70
CA LEU A 16 1.28 -4.25 10.55
C LEU A 16 0.58 -4.35 11.89
N THR A 17 1.18 -5.09 12.84
CA THR A 17 0.61 -5.28 14.17
C THR A 17 0.49 -3.95 14.90
N GLU A 18 1.51 -3.09 14.80
CA GLU A 18 1.48 -1.73 15.35
C GLU A 18 0.34 -0.91 14.74
N LEU A 19 0.26 -0.85 13.41
CA LEU A 19 -0.70 0.00 12.71
C LEU A 19 -2.15 -0.51 12.88
N ILE A 20 -2.38 -1.82 12.89
CA ILE A 20 -3.70 -2.40 13.19
C ILE A 20 -4.15 -2.00 14.60
N ALA A 21 -3.26 -2.08 15.59
CA ALA A 21 -3.57 -1.69 16.96
C ALA A 21 -3.84 -0.18 17.07
N MET A 22 -3.06 0.66 16.37
CA MET A 22 -3.25 2.11 16.33
C MET A 22 -4.56 2.52 15.67
N MET A 23 -4.99 1.81 14.62
CA MET A 23 -6.17 2.14 13.83
C MET A 23 -7.47 1.50 14.35
N ASP A 24 -7.36 0.64 15.37
CA ASP A 24 -8.47 -0.11 15.95
C ASP A 24 -9.31 -0.81 14.86
N LEU A 25 -8.63 -1.60 14.00
CA LEU A 25 -9.30 -2.38 12.96
C LEU A 25 -9.98 -3.59 13.59
N SER A 26 -11.31 -3.56 13.64
CA SER A 26 -12.09 -4.56 14.38
C SER A 26 -12.32 -5.84 13.58
N ALA A 27 -12.58 -6.95 14.28
CA ALA A 27 -12.97 -8.21 13.63
C ALA A 27 -14.28 -8.12 12.83
N GLU A 28 -15.18 -7.20 13.21
CA GLU A 28 -16.42 -6.94 12.45
C GLU A 28 -16.11 -6.23 11.12
N GLU A 29 -15.19 -5.26 11.14
CA GLU A 29 -14.73 -4.56 9.94
C GLU A 29 -14.03 -5.52 8.99
N THR A 30 -13.14 -6.40 9.51
CA THR A 30 -12.47 -7.39 8.67
C THR A 30 -13.43 -8.41 8.07
N ALA A 31 -14.40 -8.90 8.85
CA ALA A 31 -15.43 -9.82 8.35
C ALA A 31 -16.32 -9.16 7.28
N THR A 32 -16.70 -7.90 7.49
CA THR A 32 -17.48 -7.11 6.53
C THR A 32 -16.74 -6.99 5.20
N LEU A 33 -15.44 -6.67 5.22
CA LEU A 33 -14.64 -6.58 4.00
C LEU A 33 -14.44 -7.94 3.33
N GLY A 34 -14.21 -9.00 4.11
CA GLY A 34 -14.08 -10.37 3.61
C GLY A 34 -15.29 -10.84 2.81
N ALA A 35 -16.51 -10.49 3.25
CA ALA A 35 -17.74 -10.80 2.54
C ALA A 35 -17.85 -10.10 1.16
N LEU A 36 -17.13 -8.99 0.96
CA LEU A 36 -17.15 -8.18 -0.25
C LEU A 36 -16.08 -8.58 -1.28
N GLN A 37 -15.24 -9.57 -0.98
CA GLN A 37 -14.16 -9.98 -1.90
C GLN A 37 -14.69 -10.41 -3.27
N GLY A 38 -15.85 -11.08 -3.31
CA GLY A 38 -16.50 -11.46 -4.56
C GLY A 38 -16.89 -10.24 -5.41
N ALA A 39 -17.49 -9.22 -4.78
CA ALA A 39 -17.82 -7.97 -5.45
C ALA A 39 -16.55 -7.25 -5.94
N ALA A 40 -15.47 -7.23 -5.14
CA ALA A 40 -14.19 -6.65 -5.57
C ALA A 40 -13.66 -7.27 -6.87
N ARG A 41 -13.76 -8.59 -7.03
CA ARG A 41 -13.36 -9.29 -8.27
C ARG A 41 -14.20 -8.88 -9.48
N VAL A 42 -15.50 -8.63 -9.29
CA VAL A 42 -16.40 -8.16 -10.36
C VAL A 42 -16.06 -6.74 -10.79
N HIS A 43 -15.68 -5.86 -9.86
CA HIS A 43 -15.30 -4.48 -10.16
C HIS A 43 -13.87 -4.32 -10.69
N ALA A 44 -12.98 -5.30 -10.44
CA ALA A 44 -11.56 -5.20 -10.78
C ALA A 44 -11.29 -4.89 -12.28
N PRO A 45 -11.95 -5.51 -13.29
CA PRO A 45 -11.69 -5.19 -14.69
C PRO A 45 -11.91 -3.71 -15.03
N ALA A 46 -13.02 -3.12 -14.59
CA ALA A 46 -13.32 -1.71 -14.84
C ALA A 46 -12.36 -0.77 -14.12
N LEU A 47 -11.90 -1.14 -12.91
CA LEU A 47 -10.84 -0.42 -12.22
C LEU A 47 -9.53 -0.44 -13.03
N LEU A 48 -9.13 -1.60 -13.56
CA LEU A 48 -7.89 -1.73 -14.33
C LEU A 48 -7.91 -0.86 -15.58
N ASP A 49 -9.04 -0.83 -16.30
CA ASP A 49 -9.20 0.04 -17.46
C ASP A 49 -8.99 1.51 -17.09
N ALA A 50 -9.66 1.99 -16.04
CA ALA A 50 -9.50 3.36 -15.56
C ALA A 50 -8.06 3.66 -15.07
N PHE A 51 -7.45 2.68 -14.38
CA PHE A 51 -6.10 2.79 -13.82
C PHE A 51 -5.04 2.92 -14.92
N TYR A 52 -5.03 2.02 -15.90
CA TYR A 52 -4.06 2.07 -17.00
C TYR A 52 -4.36 3.19 -18.00
N GLN A 53 -5.62 3.56 -18.22
CA GLN A 53 -5.95 4.74 -19.00
C GLN A 53 -5.31 6.00 -18.38
N ARG A 54 -5.41 6.19 -17.06
CA ARG A 54 -4.76 7.32 -16.37
C ARG A 54 -3.24 7.25 -16.49
N LEU A 55 -2.61 6.10 -16.23
CA LEU A 55 -1.15 5.97 -16.32
C LEU A 55 -0.60 6.18 -17.73
N LEU A 56 -1.28 5.68 -18.76
CA LEU A 56 -0.86 5.82 -20.16
C LEU A 56 -1.09 7.23 -20.70
N SER A 57 -2.01 8.00 -20.11
CA SER A 57 -2.28 9.39 -20.50
C SER A 57 -1.20 10.39 -20.11
N HIS A 58 -0.22 9.99 -19.29
CA HIS A 58 0.87 10.84 -18.83
C HIS A 58 2.23 10.22 -19.16
N SER A 59 3.09 10.94 -19.89
CA SER A 59 4.39 10.43 -20.36
C SER A 59 5.28 9.89 -19.24
N ASN A 60 5.33 10.61 -18.10
CA ASN A 60 6.18 10.27 -16.96
C ASN A 60 5.75 9.00 -16.22
N THR A 61 4.52 8.53 -16.43
CA THR A 61 4.07 7.22 -15.89
C THR A 61 4.04 6.16 -16.98
N ALA A 62 3.74 6.55 -18.23
CA ALA A 62 3.71 5.66 -19.38
C ALA A 62 5.10 5.04 -19.67
N GLU A 63 6.19 5.76 -19.41
CA GLU A 63 7.56 5.24 -19.61
C GLU A 63 7.84 3.95 -18.83
N TYR A 64 7.29 3.82 -17.62
CA TYR A 64 7.44 2.62 -16.78
C TYR A 64 6.67 1.40 -17.32
N LEU A 65 5.74 1.61 -18.25
CA LEU A 65 4.89 0.55 -18.80
C LEU A 65 5.43 -0.02 -20.13
N GLN A 66 6.36 0.67 -20.80
CA GLN A 66 6.80 0.32 -22.16
C GLN A 66 7.44 -1.07 -22.29
N GLN A 67 8.15 -1.52 -21.26
CA GLN A 67 8.82 -2.83 -21.22
C GLN A 67 8.14 -3.82 -20.28
N ALA A 68 7.04 -3.42 -19.65
CA ALA A 68 6.32 -4.25 -18.72
C ALA A 68 5.32 -5.16 -19.45
N SER A 69 5.12 -6.36 -18.92
CA SER A 69 4.05 -7.23 -19.39
C SER A 69 2.72 -6.71 -18.87
N MET A 70 1.90 -6.15 -19.75
CA MET A 70 0.58 -5.61 -19.39
C MET A 70 -0.29 -6.66 -18.70
N ASP A 71 -0.30 -7.91 -19.16
CA ASP A 71 -1.06 -9.00 -18.52
C ASP A 71 -0.62 -9.24 -17.08
N ARG A 72 0.70 -9.23 -16.82
CA ARG A 72 1.24 -9.39 -15.46
C ARG A 72 0.87 -8.20 -14.58
N LEU A 73 0.94 -6.98 -15.11
CA LEU A 73 0.57 -5.77 -14.39
C LEU A 73 -0.93 -5.76 -14.05
N HIS A 74 -1.80 -6.07 -15.00
CA HIS A 74 -3.25 -6.18 -14.78
C HIS A 74 -3.55 -7.22 -13.69
N THR A 75 -2.94 -8.39 -13.80
CA THR A 75 -3.09 -9.46 -12.79
C THR A 75 -2.63 -8.99 -11.41
N ALA A 76 -1.48 -8.31 -11.32
CA ALA A 76 -0.93 -7.83 -10.06
C ALA A 76 -1.86 -6.79 -9.38
N VAL A 77 -2.33 -5.79 -10.14
CA VAL A 77 -3.21 -4.74 -9.60
C VAL A 77 -4.59 -5.30 -9.25
N ALA A 78 -5.15 -6.21 -10.05
CA ALA A 78 -6.43 -6.86 -9.72
C ALA A 78 -6.34 -7.70 -8.44
N ASN A 79 -5.25 -8.47 -8.28
CA ASN A 79 -5.03 -9.26 -7.07
C ASN A 79 -4.82 -8.37 -5.86
N TRP A 80 -4.03 -7.29 -5.99
CA TRP A 80 -3.84 -6.31 -4.92
C TRP A 80 -5.17 -5.66 -4.50
N PHE A 81 -5.96 -5.16 -5.45
CA PHE A 81 -7.26 -4.53 -5.18
C PHE A 81 -8.22 -5.52 -4.52
N THR A 82 -8.29 -6.75 -5.02
CA THR A 82 -9.13 -7.79 -4.42
C THR A 82 -8.66 -8.19 -3.03
N ASP A 83 -7.35 -8.21 -2.78
CA ASP A 83 -6.79 -8.52 -1.47
C ASP A 83 -7.14 -7.45 -0.43
N LEU A 84 -7.43 -6.19 -0.80
CA LEU A 84 -7.97 -5.17 0.13
C LEU A 84 -9.26 -5.66 0.81
N PHE A 85 -10.02 -6.53 0.16
CA PHE A 85 -11.26 -7.14 0.65
C PHE A 85 -11.06 -8.59 1.11
N SER A 86 -9.84 -9.01 1.46
CA SER A 86 -9.58 -10.39 1.88
C SER A 86 -10.21 -10.76 3.23
N GLY A 87 -10.45 -9.78 4.10
CA GLY A 87 -10.83 -9.98 5.49
C GLY A 87 -9.75 -10.62 6.36
N ASN A 88 -8.53 -10.80 5.84
CA ASN A 88 -7.39 -11.36 6.55
C ASN A 88 -6.14 -10.48 6.37
N TYR A 89 -5.91 -9.63 7.37
CA TYR A 89 -4.81 -8.65 7.40
C TYR A 89 -3.75 -9.12 8.41
N ASN A 90 -3.00 -10.16 8.03
CA ASN A 90 -1.95 -10.76 8.85
C ASN A 90 -0.55 -10.48 8.29
N GLU A 91 0.50 -11.04 8.90
CA GLU A 91 1.88 -10.84 8.45
C GLU A 91 2.10 -11.15 6.95
N GLN A 92 1.38 -12.14 6.40
CA GLN A 92 1.47 -12.46 4.97
C GLN A 92 0.87 -11.36 4.11
N TYR A 93 -0.20 -10.71 4.57
CA TYR A 93 -0.75 -9.51 3.95
C TYR A 93 0.31 -8.40 3.88
N ALA A 94 0.95 -8.09 5.01
CA ALA A 94 1.99 -7.05 5.07
C ALA A 94 3.19 -7.37 4.18
N LYS A 95 3.68 -8.62 4.19
CA LYS A 95 4.77 -9.07 3.32
C LYS A 95 4.48 -8.82 1.84
N LYS A 96 3.24 -9.09 1.39
CA LYS A 96 2.84 -8.77 0.00
C LYS A 96 2.94 -7.26 -0.27
N ARG A 97 2.56 -6.40 0.67
CA ARG A 97 2.57 -4.93 0.48
C ARG A 97 3.98 -4.35 0.48
N LEU A 98 4.84 -4.85 1.36
CA LEU A 98 6.26 -4.52 1.36
C LEU A 98 6.92 -4.91 0.03
N ILE A 99 6.64 -6.11 -0.49
CA ILE A 99 7.15 -6.56 -1.81
C ILE A 99 6.67 -5.62 -2.93
N ILE A 100 5.41 -5.19 -2.90
CA ILE A 100 4.89 -4.22 -3.88
C ILE A 100 5.70 -2.92 -3.81
N GLY A 101 5.95 -2.38 -2.61
CA GLY A 101 6.80 -1.21 -2.41
C GLY A 101 8.23 -1.40 -2.95
N ASP A 102 8.87 -2.51 -2.59
CA ASP A 102 10.22 -2.86 -3.04
C ASP A 102 10.32 -2.95 -4.57
N VAL A 103 9.32 -3.49 -5.24
CA VAL A 103 9.28 -3.56 -6.71
C VAL A 103 9.25 -2.15 -7.30
N HIS A 104 8.45 -1.25 -6.76
CA HIS A 104 8.37 0.12 -7.27
C HIS A 104 9.66 0.90 -7.00
N VAL A 105 10.30 0.72 -5.85
CA VAL A 105 11.62 1.31 -5.57
C VAL A 105 12.66 0.80 -6.57
N ARG A 106 12.67 -0.51 -6.83
CA ARG A 106 13.66 -1.15 -7.73
C ARG A 106 13.58 -0.65 -9.17
N ILE A 107 12.39 -0.35 -9.66
CA ILE A 107 12.22 0.26 -11.00
C ILE A 107 12.44 1.77 -11.00
N GLY A 108 12.74 2.37 -9.83
CA GLY A 108 12.94 3.81 -9.69
C GLY A 108 11.65 4.61 -9.87
N LEU A 109 10.47 4.05 -9.54
CA LEU A 109 9.21 4.78 -9.63
C LEU A 109 9.09 5.73 -8.44
N PRO A 110 8.91 7.04 -8.64
CA PRO A 110 8.64 7.98 -7.56
C PRO A 110 7.34 7.63 -6.81
N VAL A 111 7.41 7.56 -5.47
CA VAL A 111 6.28 7.18 -4.60
C VAL A 111 5.02 8.03 -4.79
N ARG A 112 5.17 9.28 -5.24
CA ARG A 112 4.04 10.17 -5.56
C ARG A 112 3.08 9.59 -6.61
N TYR A 113 3.54 8.76 -7.53
CA TYR A 113 2.68 8.19 -8.58
C TYR A 113 1.70 7.14 -8.03
N PRO A 114 2.14 6.08 -7.32
CA PRO A 114 1.20 5.15 -6.72
C PRO A 114 0.26 5.84 -5.70
N LEU A 115 0.76 6.83 -4.95
CA LEU A 115 -0.10 7.63 -4.05
C LEU A 115 -1.16 8.44 -4.81
N ALA A 116 -0.80 9.05 -5.94
CA ALA A 116 -1.76 9.78 -6.77
C ALA A 116 -2.81 8.84 -7.40
N MET A 117 -2.44 7.60 -7.73
CA MET A 117 -3.36 6.62 -8.29
C MET A 117 -4.44 6.14 -7.31
N ILE A 118 -4.30 6.42 -6.01
CA ILE A 118 -5.35 6.18 -5.02
C ILE A 118 -6.63 6.96 -5.37
N ASP A 119 -6.53 8.12 -6.02
CA ASP A 119 -7.67 8.87 -6.60
C ASP A 119 -8.54 7.98 -7.51
N VAL A 120 -7.90 7.13 -8.31
CA VAL A 120 -8.61 6.21 -9.21
C VAL A 120 -9.16 5.01 -8.45
N ILE A 121 -8.42 4.50 -7.46
CA ILE A 121 -8.80 3.27 -6.74
C ILE A 121 -9.95 3.50 -5.75
N MET A 122 -9.96 4.65 -5.07
CA MET A 122 -10.88 4.95 -3.97
C MET A 122 -12.36 4.84 -4.38
N PRO A 123 -12.83 5.45 -5.49
CA PRO A 123 -14.22 5.34 -5.91
C PRO A 123 -14.66 3.90 -6.20
N PHE A 124 -13.78 3.05 -6.74
CA PHE A 124 -14.11 1.64 -7.02
C PHE A 124 -14.22 0.82 -5.74
N GLY A 125 -13.33 1.05 -4.77
CA GLY A 125 -13.46 0.38 -3.48
C GLY A 125 -14.71 0.82 -2.71
N GLU A 126 -15.10 2.09 -2.81
CA GLU A 126 -16.38 2.56 -2.27
C GLU A 126 -17.58 1.94 -3.00
N GLN A 127 -17.53 1.75 -4.32
CA GLN A 127 -18.57 1.04 -5.06
C GLN A 127 -18.72 -0.40 -4.56
N VAL A 128 -17.61 -1.10 -4.33
CA VAL A 128 -17.61 -2.44 -3.73
C VAL A 128 -18.24 -2.40 -2.34
N ALA A 129 -17.81 -1.47 -1.48
CA ALA A 129 -18.35 -1.31 -0.13
C ALA A 129 -19.87 -1.02 -0.11
N LYS A 130 -20.38 -0.26 -1.09
CA LYS A 130 -21.82 0.02 -1.25
C LYS A 130 -22.67 -1.20 -1.56
N THR A 131 -22.06 -2.33 -1.96
CA THR A 131 -22.78 -3.61 -2.13
C THR A 131 -23.04 -4.34 -0.81
N SER A 132 -22.45 -3.88 0.30
CA SER A 132 -22.71 -4.40 1.64
C SER A 132 -24.14 -4.14 2.10
N ALA A 133 -24.65 -5.00 2.99
CA ALA A 133 -25.88 -4.73 3.74
C ALA A 133 -25.74 -3.50 4.68
N THR A 134 -24.50 -3.12 5.03
CA THR A 134 -24.16 -1.95 5.85
C THR A 134 -23.15 -1.04 5.13
N PRO A 135 -23.57 -0.31 4.07
CA PRO A 135 -22.67 0.47 3.22
C PRO A 135 -21.74 1.43 3.98
N ASP A 136 -22.27 2.21 4.92
CA ASP A 136 -21.48 3.21 5.64
C ASP A 136 -20.39 2.58 6.51
N ALA A 137 -20.68 1.42 7.13
CA ALA A 137 -19.70 0.67 7.90
C ALA A 137 -18.62 0.05 7.00
N ALA A 138 -19.03 -0.53 5.87
CA ALA A 138 -18.12 -1.10 4.88
C ALA A 138 -17.19 -0.05 4.25
N ILE A 139 -17.69 1.15 3.96
CA ILE A 139 -16.88 2.26 3.43
C ILE A 139 -15.82 2.68 4.45
N LYS A 140 -16.21 2.84 5.73
CA LYS A 140 -15.26 3.16 6.80
C LYS A 140 -14.18 2.09 6.96
N ALA A 141 -14.57 0.83 6.96
CA ALA A 141 -13.64 -0.30 7.02
C ALA A 141 -12.68 -0.30 5.81
N PHE A 142 -13.20 -0.07 4.61
CA PHE A 142 -12.40 0.03 3.39
C PHE A 142 -11.38 1.17 3.48
N HIS A 143 -11.80 2.36 3.92
CA HIS A 143 -10.89 3.50 4.10
C HIS A 143 -9.78 3.20 5.12
N LYS A 144 -10.10 2.53 6.23
CA LYS A 144 -9.09 2.07 7.20
C LYS A 144 -8.09 1.12 6.54
N VAL A 145 -8.55 0.07 5.87
CA VAL A 145 -7.65 -0.92 5.25
C VAL A 145 -6.82 -0.32 4.11
N LEU A 146 -7.40 0.56 3.30
CA LEU A 146 -6.66 1.27 2.25
C LEU A 146 -5.57 2.16 2.84
N SER A 147 -5.85 2.86 3.95
CA SER A 147 -4.86 3.68 4.65
C SER A 147 -3.74 2.84 5.26
N LEU A 148 -4.08 1.68 5.84
CA LEU A 148 -3.12 0.70 6.33
C LEU A 148 -2.21 0.19 5.19
N ASP A 149 -2.80 -0.10 4.03
CA ASP A 149 -2.08 -0.56 2.84
C ASP A 149 -1.05 0.49 2.37
N ILE A 150 -1.50 1.74 2.24
CA ILE A 150 -0.67 2.88 1.85
C ILE A 150 0.49 3.07 2.83
N ALA A 151 0.24 2.96 4.14
CA ALA A 151 1.28 3.10 5.16
C ALA A 151 2.36 2.01 5.02
N ILE A 152 1.98 0.74 4.92
CA ILE A 152 2.93 -0.38 4.80
C ILE A 152 3.68 -0.32 3.47
N PHE A 153 2.98 -0.03 2.38
CA PHE A 153 3.59 0.15 1.07
C PHE A 153 4.62 1.28 1.07
N ASN A 154 4.28 2.43 1.65
CA ASN A 154 5.18 3.58 1.75
C ASN A 154 6.37 3.30 2.67
N GLN A 155 6.20 2.46 3.70
CA GLN A 155 7.28 2.05 4.58
C GLN A 155 8.41 1.33 3.82
N ALA A 156 8.10 0.56 2.79
CA ALA A 156 9.13 -0.07 1.95
C ALA A 156 10.01 0.95 1.20
N TYR A 157 9.45 2.10 0.81
CA TYR A 157 10.25 3.19 0.24
C TYR A 157 11.21 3.78 1.27
N GLU A 158 10.70 4.08 2.48
CA GLU A 158 11.52 4.62 3.56
C GLU A 158 12.62 3.62 3.95
N ASP A 159 12.27 2.36 4.18
CA ASP A 159 13.20 1.30 4.58
C ASP A 159 14.32 1.13 3.55
N ASN A 160 13.97 1.16 2.25
CA ASN A 160 14.97 1.02 1.19
C ASN A 160 15.94 2.21 1.14
N GLN A 161 15.42 3.44 1.17
CA GLN A 161 16.24 4.65 1.17
C GLN A 161 17.15 4.71 2.40
N LEU A 162 16.58 4.40 3.57
CA LEU A 162 17.29 4.39 4.83
C LEU A 162 18.39 3.33 4.86
N LYS A 163 18.12 2.13 4.33
CA LYS A 163 19.11 1.06 4.23
C LYS A 163 20.33 1.51 3.43
N HIS A 164 20.12 2.09 2.24
CA HIS A 164 21.23 2.56 1.40
C HIS A 164 22.04 3.66 2.09
N LEU A 165 21.37 4.60 2.76
CA LEU A 165 22.07 5.64 3.51
C LEU A 165 22.85 5.05 4.70
N ALA A 166 22.25 4.11 5.43
CA ALA A 166 22.89 3.43 6.56
C ALA A 166 24.16 2.68 6.13
N GLU A 167 24.16 2.04 4.97
CA GLU A 167 25.34 1.39 4.37
C GLU A 167 26.45 2.40 4.05
N LEU A 168 26.09 3.61 3.60
CA LEU A 168 27.06 4.68 3.29
C LEU A 168 27.66 5.34 4.54
N VAL A 169 26.86 5.53 5.59
CA VAL A 169 27.28 6.30 6.80
C VAL A 169 27.69 5.39 7.97
N GLY A 170 27.60 4.07 7.80
CA GLY A 170 28.03 3.08 8.79
C GLY A 170 27.03 2.80 9.91
N GLY A 171 25.75 3.18 9.76
CA GLY A 171 24.72 2.81 10.72
C GLY A 171 23.36 3.52 10.54
N GLU A 172 22.27 2.81 10.84
CA GLU A 172 20.90 3.33 10.68
C GLU A 172 20.63 4.56 11.54
N ARG A 173 21.11 4.58 12.78
CA ARG A 173 20.91 5.72 13.69
C ARG A 173 21.49 7.01 13.10
N LEU A 174 22.73 6.96 12.60
CA LEU A 174 23.37 8.12 11.99
C LEU A 174 22.64 8.54 10.70
N ALA A 175 22.20 7.57 9.89
CA ALA A 175 21.39 7.84 8.70
C ALA A 175 20.10 8.61 9.04
N ARG A 176 19.37 8.19 10.08
CA ARG A 176 18.15 8.90 10.53
C ARG A 176 18.44 10.30 11.10
N LEU A 177 19.56 10.48 11.79
CA LEU A 177 19.97 11.80 12.28
C LEU A 177 20.34 12.73 11.12
N LEU A 178 21.08 12.24 10.12
CA LEU A 178 21.40 13.02 8.93
C LEU A 178 20.16 13.42 8.14
N LEU A 179 19.21 12.50 7.94
CA LEU A 179 17.92 12.79 7.28
C LEU A 179 17.10 13.85 8.03
N SER A 180 17.21 13.92 9.35
CA SER A 180 16.52 14.92 10.17
C SER A 180 17.30 16.21 10.37
N GLY A 181 18.46 16.37 9.72
CA GLY A 181 19.32 17.55 9.85
C GLY A 181 20.04 17.65 11.20
N GLN A 182 20.15 16.53 11.93
CA GLN A 182 20.74 16.41 13.26
C GLN A 182 22.09 15.66 13.27
N GLY A 183 22.60 15.29 12.09
CA GLY A 183 23.84 14.51 11.94
C GLY A 183 25.12 15.35 11.82
#